data_AF-A0A4Q2LHL1-F1
#
_entry.id   AF-A0A4Q2LHL1-F1
#
_cell.length_a   1.000
_cell.length_b   1.000
_cell.length_c   1.000
_cell.angle_alpha   90.00
_cell.angle_beta   90.00
_cell.angle_gamma   90.00
#
_symmetry.space_group_name_H-M   'P 1'
#
loop_
_entity.id
_entity.type
_entity.pdbx_description
1 polymer ?
#
loop_
_entity_poly.entity_id
_entity_poly.type
_entity_poly.pdbx_seq_one_letter_code
_entity_poly.pdbx_strand_id
1 'polypeptide(L)'
;MATNVQEIGIEIDLSSGTFINTVYKDNMLQLVSDGQDADGNSIYAETGEWESEIILIKDKIKAFKNVVKTAHKSGNAYTVIYTQSSEDSFEWTNYVEVGEGYEIFSPAQKYARIKVVFYAEKVNANFFVDDFKNSNKFNNEFTNYDDGKLELKKDYTYKMLKTVEYDEGCVYVKRVQVNDFKKIDKIRVQGVI
;
A
#
# COMPACT_ATOMS: atom_id res chain seq x y z
N MET A 1 -33.04 -36.86 30.21
CA MET A 1 -31.62 -36.76 30.58
C MET A 1 -31.07 -35.50 29.97
N ALA A 2 -30.50 -34.58 30.75
CA ALA A 2 -29.83 -33.40 30.22
C ALA A 2 -28.43 -33.83 29.73
N THR A 3 -28.21 -33.85 28.42
CA THR A 3 -26.86 -33.98 27.85
C THR A 3 -26.06 -32.75 28.23
N ASN A 4 -25.17 -32.90 29.21
CA ASN A 4 -24.16 -31.89 29.52
C ASN A 4 -23.33 -31.65 28.25
N VAL A 5 -23.45 -30.44 27.70
CA VAL A 5 -22.58 -30.01 26.61
C VAL A 5 -21.34 -29.42 27.26
N GLN A 6 -20.21 -30.09 27.09
CA GLN A 6 -18.93 -29.62 27.58
C GLN A 6 -18.44 -28.51 26.65
N GLU A 7 -18.30 -27.28 27.17
CA GLU A 7 -17.67 -26.19 26.43
C GLU A 7 -16.17 -26.49 26.29
N ILE A 8 -15.75 -27.04 25.16
CA ILE A 8 -14.33 -27.15 24.82
C ILE A 8 -13.95 -25.91 24.01
N GLY A 9 -13.07 -25.08 24.57
CA GLY A 9 -12.44 -24.02 23.81
C GLY A 9 -11.44 -24.62 22.83
N ILE A 10 -11.71 -24.56 21.53
CA ILE A 10 -10.69 -24.86 20.52
C ILE A 10 -9.65 -23.74 20.56
N GLU A 11 -8.39 -24.10 20.80
CA GLU A 11 -7.25 -23.22 20.54
C GLU A 11 -6.99 -23.19 19.04
N ILE A 12 -6.92 -21.99 18.49
CA ILE A 12 -6.73 -21.78 17.05
C ILE A 12 -5.39 -21.11 16.85
N ASP A 13 -4.59 -21.69 15.97
CA ASP A 13 -3.32 -21.12 15.56
C ASP A 13 -3.55 -20.10 14.42
N LEU A 14 -3.61 -18.83 14.81
CA LEU A 14 -3.75 -17.69 13.89
C LEU A 14 -2.50 -17.46 13.03
N SER A 15 -1.37 -18.09 13.36
CA SER A 15 -0.13 -17.98 12.57
C SER A 15 -0.12 -18.89 11.34
N SER A 16 -1.10 -19.79 11.25
CA SER A 16 -1.26 -20.76 10.16
C SER A 16 -2.58 -20.53 9.40
N GLY A 17 -2.68 -21.06 8.18
CA GLY A 17 -3.87 -20.94 7.35
C GLY A 17 -3.64 -20.14 6.06
N THR A 18 -4.74 -19.73 5.44
CA THR A 18 -4.74 -18.97 4.19
C THR A 18 -4.94 -17.49 4.47
N PHE A 19 -4.01 -16.67 4.02
CA PHE A 19 -4.02 -15.21 4.21
C PHE A 19 -4.32 -14.51 2.89
N ILE A 20 -5.28 -13.59 2.89
CA ILE A 20 -5.63 -12.74 1.74
C ILE A 20 -5.63 -11.29 2.25
N ASN A 21 -4.69 -10.46 1.81
CA ASN A 21 -4.49 -9.09 2.30
C ASN A 21 -4.42 -9.00 3.85
N THR A 22 -4.02 -10.09 4.49
CA THR A 22 -3.79 -10.17 5.94
C THR A 22 -2.43 -10.77 6.21
N VAL A 23 -1.93 -10.57 7.43
CA VAL A 23 -0.66 -11.13 7.91
C VAL A 23 -0.75 -11.39 9.40
N TYR A 24 -0.12 -12.46 9.87
CA TYR A 24 0.12 -12.68 11.29
C TYR A 24 1.45 -12.06 11.68
N LYS A 25 1.41 -11.02 12.52
CA LYS A 25 2.60 -10.28 12.97
C LYS A 25 2.35 -9.71 14.37
N ASP A 26 3.39 -9.71 15.20
CA ASP A 26 3.34 -9.23 16.59
C ASP A 26 2.24 -9.95 17.41
N ASN A 27 2.11 -11.27 17.20
CA ASN A 27 1.08 -12.14 17.76
C ASN A 27 -0.36 -11.75 17.42
N MET A 28 -0.57 -10.96 16.37
CA MET A 28 -1.89 -10.49 15.94
C MET A 28 -2.09 -10.73 14.45
N LEU A 29 -3.32 -11.11 14.10
CA LEU A 29 -3.78 -11.10 12.73
C LEU A 29 -4.20 -9.68 12.36
N GLN A 30 -3.63 -9.13 11.29
CA GLN A 30 -3.85 -7.75 10.86
C GLN A 30 -3.89 -7.64 9.33
N LEU A 31 -4.41 -6.53 8.80
CA LEU A 31 -4.36 -6.22 7.38
C LEU A 31 -2.90 -5.97 6.94
N VAL A 32 -2.59 -6.30 5.69
CA VAL A 32 -1.28 -5.95 5.11
C VAL A 32 -1.17 -4.44 4.94
N SER A 33 0.04 -3.91 5.09
CA SER A 33 0.34 -2.52 4.76
C SER A 33 0.68 -2.41 3.27
N ASP A 34 -0.07 -1.57 2.56
CA ASP A 34 0.15 -1.24 1.15
C ASP A 34 1.20 -0.14 0.97
N GLY A 35 1.57 0.55 2.05
CA GLY A 35 2.61 1.58 2.04
C GLY A 35 2.47 2.57 3.20
N GLN A 36 3.04 3.75 3.00
CA GLN A 36 2.90 4.88 3.92
C GLN A 36 2.43 6.11 3.16
N ASP A 37 1.64 6.95 3.82
CA ASP A 37 1.30 8.27 3.32
C ASP A 37 2.49 9.23 3.45
N ALA A 38 2.31 10.48 3.00
CA ALA A 38 3.39 11.45 2.99
C ALA A 38 3.78 11.98 4.39
N ASP A 39 2.99 11.69 5.42
CA ASP A 39 3.28 11.99 6.83
C ASP A 39 3.90 10.79 7.57
N GLY A 40 4.07 9.66 6.89
CA GLY A 40 4.63 8.42 7.44
C GLY A 40 3.61 7.49 8.11
N ASN A 41 2.31 7.79 8.01
CA ASN A 41 1.26 6.90 8.52
C ASN A 41 1.12 5.69 7.60
N SER A 42 0.95 4.50 8.18
CA SER A 42 0.77 3.28 7.38
C SER A 42 -0.59 3.26 6.71
N ILE A 43 -0.60 2.98 5.40
CA ILE A 43 -1.78 2.69 4.61
C ILE A 43 -1.94 1.17 4.60
N TYR A 44 -3.12 0.69 4.95
CA TYR A 44 -3.47 -0.73 4.98
C TYR A 44 -4.48 -1.06 3.88
N ALA A 45 -4.51 -2.33 3.48
CA ALA A 45 -5.54 -2.84 2.56
C ALA A 45 -6.95 -2.54 3.10
N GLU A 46 -7.89 -2.19 2.21
CA GLU A 46 -9.26 -1.84 2.61
C GLU A 46 -10.00 -3.02 3.25
N THR A 47 -9.73 -4.23 2.75
CA THR A 47 -10.30 -5.48 3.25
C THR A 47 -9.28 -6.59 3.22
N GLY A 48 -9.50 -7.61 4.04
CA GLY A 48 -8.68 -8.81 4.04
C GLY A 48 -9.39 -9.98 4.70
N GLU A 49 -8.92 -11.18 4.40
CA GLU A 49 -9.47 -12.43 4.90
C GLU A 49 -8.34 -13.29 5.46
N TRP A 50 -8.68 -14.06 6.48
CA TRP A 50 -7.88 -15.18 6.95
C TRP A 50 -8.79 -16.39 7.12
N GLU A 51 -8.38 -17.54 6.61
CA GLU A 51 -9.07 -18.81 6.78
C GLU A 51 -8.15 -19.79 7.51
N SER A 52 -8.67 -20.41 8.58
CA SER A 52 -7.93 -21.40 9.35
C SER A 52 -7.63 -22.65 8.53
N GLU A 53 -6.62 -23.41 8.96
CA GLU A 53 -6.54 -24.83 8.59
C GLU A 53 -7.79 -25.60 9.04
N ILE A 54 -7.95 -26.81 8.51
CA ILE A 54 -9.06 -27.71 8.92
C ILE A 54 -8.89 -28.09 10.40
N ILE A 55 -9.93 -27.84 11.18
CA ILE A 55 -9.97 -28.17 12.60
C ILE A 55 -10.77 -29.44 12.80
N LEU A 56 -10.15 -30.46 13.43
CA LEU A 56 -10.83 -31.68 13.84
C LEU A 56 -11.57 -31.48 15.17
N ILE A 57 -12.89 -31.61 15.13
CA ILE A 57 -13.78 -31.52 16.28
C ILE A 57 -13.97 -32.93 16.87
N LYS A 58 -13.43 -33.15 18.07
CA LYS A 58 -13.54 -34.45 18.78
C LYS A 58 -14.78 -34.58 19.67
N ASP A 59 -15.37 -33.45 20.06
CA ASP A 59 -16.51 -33.36 20.99
C ASP A 59 -17.56 -32.35 20.47
N LYS A 60 -18.75 -32.30 21.07
CA LYS A 60 -19.77 -31.32 20.66
C LYS A 60 -19.38 -29.91 21.11
N ILE A 61 -19.14 -29.02 20.15
CA ILE A 61 -18.72 -27.63 20.40
C ILE A 61 -19.89 -26.69 20.11
N LYS A 62 -20.09 -25.72 21.02
CA LYS A 62 -21.17 -24.71 20.92
C LYS A 62 -20.68 -23.30 20.63
N ALA A 63 -19.42 -23.00 20.97
CA ALA A 63 -18.87 -21.67 20.85
C ALA A 63 -17.35 -21.73 20.66
N PHE A 64 -16.83 -20.80 19.86
CA PHE A 64 -15.40 -20.59 19.64
C PHE A 64 -14.87 -19.49 20.57
N LYS A 65 -14.94 -19.74 21.88
CA LYS A 65 -14.75 -18.72 22.94
C LYS A 65 -13.37 -18.04 22.95
N ASN A 66 -12.37 -18.58 22.23
CA ASN A 66 -10.99 -18.09 22.23
C ASN A 66 -10.54 -17.51 20.88
N VAL A 67 -11.39 -17.43 19.86
CA VAL A 67 -10.96 -17.06 18.50
C VAL A 67 -10.68 -15.56 18.37
N VAL A 68 -11.32 -14.73 19.19
CA VAL A 68 -11.03 -13.29 19.25
C VAL A 68 -11.09 -12.83 20.70
N LYS A 69 -10.02 -13.07 21.46
CA LYS A 69 -9.94 -12.57 22.84
C LYS A 69 -9.46 -11.13 22.96
N THR A 70 -8.92 -10.53 21.90
CA THR A 70 -8.58 -9.09 21.89
C THR A 70 -8.49 -8.60 20.45
N ALA A 71 -9.45 -7.78 20.03
CA ALA A 71 -9.37 -7.05 18.75
C ALA A 71 -8.98 -5.61 19.04
N HIS A 72 -7.79 -5.20 18.61
CA HIS A 72 -7.40 -3.80 18.59
C HIS A 72 -7.95 -3.16 17.32
N LYS A 73 -9.02 -2.38 17.47
CA LYS A 73 -9.67 -1.69 16.37
C LYS A 73 -9.18 -0.24 16.32
N SER A 74 -8.83 0.23 15.12
CA SER A 74 -8.65 1.66 14.87
C SER A 74 -9.98 2.24 14.39
N GLY A 75 -10.49 3.24 15.11
CA GLY A 75 -11.76 3.90 14.83
C GLY A 75 -12.93 2.93 14.55
N ASN A 76 -13.56 3.04 13.38
CA ASN A 76 -14.73 2.24 12.97
C ASN A 76 -14.38 0.93 12.25
N ALA A 77 -13.11 0.51 12.26
CA ALA A 77 -12.72 -0.78 11.69
C ALA A 77 -13.46 -1.92 12.40
N TYR A 78 -13.88 -2.92 11.64
CA TYR A 78 -14.60 -4.06 12.18
C TYR A 78 -14.20 -5.37 11.51
N THR A 79 -14.56 -6.46 12.17
CA THR A 79 -14.27 -7.82 11.73
C THR A 79 -15.54 -8.64 11.80
N VAL A 80 -15.72 -9.54 10.84
CA VAL A 80 -16.80 -10.52 10.83
C VAL A 80 -16.18 -11.91 10.82
N ILE A 81 -16.73 -12.82 11.62
CA ILE A 81 -16.22 -14.18 11.74
C ILE A 81 -17.28 -15.13 11.20
N TYR A 82 -16.84 -16.05 10.34
CA TYR A 82 -17.67 -17.09 9.77
C TYR A 82 -17.13 -18.46 10.16
N THR A 83 -18.05 -19.41 10.23
CA THR A 83 -17.76 -20.82 10.48
C THR A 83 -18.44 -21.66 9.42
N GLN A 84 -17.76 -22.71 8.98
CA GLN A 84 -18.37 -23.79 8.22
C GLN A 84 -17.90 -25.12 8.78
N SER A 85 -18.64 -26.18 8.48
CA SER A 85 -18.34 -27.51 8.98
C SER A 85 -18.46 -28.57 7.88
N SER A 86 -17.87 -29.73 8.16
CA SER A 86 -17.89 -30.88 7.26
C SER A 86 -17.85 -32.17 8.08
N GLU A 87 -18.49 -33.24 7.60
CA GLU A 87 -18.35 -34.58 8.19
C GLU A 87 -17.09 -35.31 7.69
N ASP A 88 -16.64 -35.01 6.48
CA ASP A 88 -15.61 -35.78 5.75
C ASP A 88 -14.40 -34.98 5.30
N SER A 89 -14.40 -33.65 5.50
CA SER A 89 -13.42 -32.65 5.05
C SER A 89 -13.39 -32.37 3.53
N PHE A 90 -14.30 -32.96 2.76
CA PHE A 90 -14.43 -32.77 1.31
C PHE A 90 -15.68 -31.96 0.97
N GLU A 91 -16.84 -32.33 1.52
CA GLU A 91 -18.09 -31.59 1.36
C GLU A 91 -18.31 -30.66 2.55
N TRP A 92 -18.42 -29.37 2.28
CA TRP A 92 -18.53 -28.33 3.31
C TRP A 92 -19.90 -27.68 3.27
N THR A 93 -20.43 -27.34 4.45
CA THR A 93 -21.57 -26.44 4.56
C THR A 93 -21.20 -25.05 4.04
N ASN A 94 -22.18 -24.21 3.77
CA ASN A 94 -21.90 -22.78 3.57
C ASN A 94 -21.30 -22.16 4.83
N TYR A 95 -20.52 -21.09 4.64
CA TYR A 95 -20.10 -20.22 5.71
C TYR A 95 -21.29 -19.54 6.38
N VAL A 96 -21.33 -19.59 7.71
CA VAL A 96 -22.35 -18.95 8.55
C VAL A 96 -21.66 -18.03 9.53
N GLU A 97 -22.13 -16.79 9.62
CA GLU A 97 -21.63 -15.79 10.56
C GLU A 97 -21.84 -16.27 12.01
N VAL A 98 -20.87 -16.00 12.88
CA VAL A 98 -21.01 -16.27 14.32
C VAL A 98 -21.85 -15.19 14.99
N GLY A 99 -22.53 -15.52 16.08
CA GLY A 99 -23.29 -14.54 16.87
C GLY A 99 -22.39 -13.50 17.56
N GLU A 100 -23.01 -12.43 18.07
CA GLU A 100 -22.31 -11.36 18.80
C GLU A 100 -21.57 -11.84 20.07
N GLY A 101 -21.97 -12.99 20.63
CA GLY A 101 -21.30 -13.67 21.74
C GLY A 101 -20.32 -14.77 21.31
N TYR A 102 -19.96 -14.82 20.02
CA TYR A 102 -19.19 -15.89 19.38
C TYR A 102 -19.90 -17.26 19.37
N GLU A 103 -21.24 -17.24 19.36
CA GLU A 103 -22.04 -18.44 19.16
C GLU A 103 -21.87 -19.01 17.76
N ILE A 104 -21.70 -20.32 17.65
CA ILE A 104 -21.57 -21.00 16.37
C ILE A 104 -22.98 -21.38 15.88
N PHE A 105 -23.35 -20.88 14.71
CA PHE A 105 -24.62 -21.23 14.05
C PHE A 105 -24.45 -22.25 12.92
N SER A 106 -23.22 -22.52 12.48
CA SER A 106 -22.97 -23.63 11.56
C SER A 106 -23.25 -24.98 12.25
N PRO A 107 -23.63 -26.03 11.49
CA PRO A 107 -23.91 -27.34 12.07
C PRO A 107 -22.69 -27.91 12.80
N ALA A 108 -22.91 -28.61 13.91
CA ALA A 108 -21.83 -29.31 14.60
C ALA A 108 -21.49 -30.62 13.86
N GLN A 109 -20.35 -30.65 13.18
CA GLN A 109 -19.84 -31.81 12.44
C GLN A 109 -18.39 -32.13 12.85
N LYS A 110 -17.83 -33.21 12.29
CA LYS A 110 -16.48 -33.69 12.63
C LYS A 110 -15.35 -32.69 12.32
N TYR A 111 -15.50 -31.86 11.31
CA TYR A 111 -14.51 -30.86 10.90
C TYR A 111 -15.12 -29.47 10.87
N ALA A 112 -14.29 -28.47 11.12
CA ALA A 112 -14.66 -27.07 10.97
C ALA A 112 -13.56 -26.25 10.31
N ARG A 113 -13.97 -25.13 9.73
CA ARG A 113 -13.10 -24.02 9.32
C ARG A 113 -13.66 -22.72 9.81
N ILE A 114 -12.75 -21.81 10.12
CA ILE A 114 -13.08 -20.45 10.52
C ILE A 114 -12.50 -19.50 9.50
N LYS A 115 -13.30 -18.51 9.15
CA LYS A 115 -12.88 -17.38 8.34
C LYS A 115 -13.07 -16.10 9.14
N VAL A 116 -12.06 -15.25 9.15
CA VAL A 116 -12.14 -13.89 9.71
C VAL A 116 -11.99 -12.91 8.55
N VAL A 117 -12.96 -12.02 8.41
CA VAL A 117 -12.96 -10.96 7.38
C VAL A 117 -12.79 -9.62 8.07
N PHE A 118 -11.86 -8.82 7.57
CA PHE A 118 -11.47 -7.52 8.10
C PHE A 118 -11.96 -6.41 7.18
N TYR A 119 -12.46 -5.35 7.79
CA TYR A 119 -12.87 -4.12 7.11
C TYR A 119 -12.17 -2.93 7.77
N ALA A 120 -11.28 -2.28 7.02
CA ALA A 120 -10.61 -1.08 7.47
C ALA A 120 -11.57 0.12 7.46
N GLU A 121 -11.37 1.04 8.40
CA GLU A 121 -11.98 2.37 8.28
C GLU A 121 -11.20 3.19 7.25
N LYS A 122 -11.93 3.91 6.39
CA LYS A 122 -11.33 4.88 5.47
C LYS A 122 -11.07 6.18 6.22
N VAL A 123 -9.80 6.56 6.27
CA VAL A 123 -9.35 7.86 6.76
C VAL A 123 -8.67 8.63 5.62
N ASN A 124 -8.64 9.95 5.73
CA ASN A 124 -7.91 10.77 4.76
C ASN A 124 -6.40 10.46 4.86
N ALA A 125 -5.77 10.22 3.73
CA ALA A 125 -4.33 10.08 3.61
C ALA A 125 -3.76 11.26 2.81
N ASN A 126 -2.63 11.79 3.26
CA ASN A 126 -1.97 12.91 2.59
C ASN A 126 -1.00 12.39 1.51
N PHE A 127 -1.09 12.97 0.32
CA PHE A 127 -0.15 12.72 -0.77
C PHE A 127 0.43 14.06 -1.21
N PHE A 128 1.74 14.24 -1.07
CA PHE A 128 2.44 15.44 -1.51
C PHE A 128 3.07 15.23 -2.87
N VAL A 129 2.86 16.20 -3.77
CA VAL A 129 3.65 16.36 -4.99
C VAL A 129 4.54 17.56 -4.76
N ASP A 130 5.81 17.46 -5.16
CA ASP A 130 6.76 18.56 -5.03
C ASP A 130 6.24 19.80 -5.77
N ASP A 131 6.33 20.96 -5.14
CA ASP A 131 5.85 22.21 -5.71
C ASP A 131 6.85 22.85 -6.66
N PHE A 132 8.02 22.24 -6.86
CA PHE A 132 9.15 22.69 -7.68
C PHE A 132 9.67 24.09 -7.30
N LYS A 133 9.38 24.59 -6.09
CA LYS A 133 9.87 25.89 -5.62
C LYS A 133 11.19 25.79 -4.88
N ASN A 134 11.55 24.61 -4.38
CA ASN A 134 12.82 24.42 -3.68
C ASN A 134 13.99 24.31 -4.68
N SER A 135 14.71 25.41 -4.82
CA SER A 135 15.77 25.57 -5.81
C SER A 135 16.93 24.59 -5.67
N ASN A 136 17.23 24.13 -4.46
CA ASN A 136 18.41 23.29 -4.23
C ASN A 136 18.20 21.83 -4.62
N LYS A 137 16.94 21.36 -4.71
CA LYS A 137 16.63 19.96 -5.05
C LYS A 137 16.77 19.67 -6.54
N PHE A 138 16.54 20.67 -7.39
CA PHE A 138 16.49 20.53 -8.84
C PHE A 138 17.61 21.28 -9.57
N ASN A 139 18.60 21.77 -8.82
CA ASN A 139 19.72 22.52 -9.39
C ASN A 139 20.65 21.60 -10.19
N ASN A 140 20.43 21.53 -11.50
CA ASN A 140 21.38 21.02 -12.48
C ASN A 140 21.42 21.95 -13.70
N GLU A 141 22.51 21.88 -14.46
CA GLU A 141 22.77 22.78 -15.60
C GLU A 141 21.83 22.58 -16.80
N PHE A 142 21.04 21.51 -16.81
CA PHE A 142 20.18 21.08 -17.91
C PHE A 142 18.68 21.30 -17.65
N THR A 143 18.29 21.75 -16.46
CA THR A 143 16.88 21.99 -16.10
C THR A 143 16.65 23.42 -15.65
N ASN A 144 15.53 23.99 -16.09
CA ASN A 144 14.96 25.17 -15.46
C ASN A 144 13.99 24.72 -14.38
N TYR A 145 14.10 25.30 -13.20
CA TYR A 145 13.17 25.12 -12.10
C TYR A 145 12.84 26.51 -11.56
N ASP A 146 11.64 27.01 -11.82
CA ASP A 146 11.17 28.28 -11.26
C ASP A 146 9.64 28.33 -11.34
N ASP A 147 9.01 29.12 -10.46
CA ASP A 147 7.56 29.36 -10.41
C ASP A 147 6.70 28.09 -10.47
N GLY A 148 7.16 27.03 -9.80
CA GLY A 148 6.48 25.75 -9.71
C GLY A 148 6.50 24.91 -10.99
N LYS A 149 7.46 25.13 -11.88
CA LYS A 149 7.68 24.33 -13.08
C LYS A 149 9.09 23.75 -13.09
N LEU A 150 9.19 22.47 -13.44
CA LEU A 150 10.45 21.80 -13.78
C LEU A 150 10.43 21.45 -15.26
N GLU A 151 11.36 22.01 -16.03
CA GLU A 151 11.47 21.76 -17.47
C GLU A 151 12.93 21.61 -17.91
N LEU A 152 13.15 20.95 -19.06
CA LEU A 152 14.47 20.89 -19.66
C LEU A 152 14.85 22.26 -20.23
N LYS A 153 16.06 22.71 -19.94
CA LYS A 153 16.62 23.93 -20.51
C LYS A 153 16.87 23.73 -22.01
N LYS A 154 16.15 24.50 -22.82
CA LYS A 154 16.21 24.46 -24.29
C LYS A 154 16.98 25.63 -24.88
N ASP A 155 17.00 26.77 -24.18
CA ASP A 155 17.66 27.99 -24.62
C ASP A 155 18.98 28.20 -23.86
N TYR A 156 20.05 28.39 -24.62
CA TYR A 156 21.40 28.60 -24.09
C TYR A 156 21.98 29.88 -24.68
N THR A 157 22.33 30.82 -23.81
CA THR A 157 22.94 32.09 -24.18
C THR A 157 24.42 32.04 -23.87
N TYR A 158 25.25 32.31 -24.88
CA TYR A 158 26.70 32.37 -24.74
C TYR A 158 27.23 33.74 -25.15
N LYS A 159 28.15 34.27 -24.34
CA LYS A 159 28.96 35.42 -24.75
C LYS A 159 29.96 34.97 -25.81
N MET A 160 29.91 35.58 -26.99
CA MET A 160 30.89 35.35 -28.06
C MET A 160 32.11 36.25 -27.88
N LEU A 161 33.28 35.79 -28.32
CA LEU A 161 34.54 36.52 -28.21
C LEU A 161 34.88 37.17 -29.55
N LYS A 162 35.22 38.47 -29.53
CA LYS A 162 35.75 39.17 -30.70
C LYS A 162 37.12 38.58 -31.04
N THR A 163 37.29 38.13 -32.27
CA THR A 163 38.53 37.47 -32.72
C THR A 163 39.28 38.27 -33.76
N VAL A 164 38.55 38.97 -34.65
CA VAL A 164 39.12 39.78 -35.71
C VAL A 164 38.31 41.06 -35.86
N GLU A 165 38.99 42.17 -36.13
CA GLU A 165 38.42 43.48 -36.43
C GLU A 165 38.90 43.92 -37.81
N TYR A 166 37.95 44.44 -38.59
CA TYR A 166 38.12 45.00 -39.92
C TYR A 166 37.57 46.43 -39.91
N ASP A 167 37.98 47.25 -40.88
CA ASP A 167 37.50 48.64 -41.00
C ASP A 167 35.97 48.73 -41.12
N GLU A 168 35.32 47.70 -41.65
CA GLU A 168 33.87 47.63 -41.87
C GLU A 168 33.12 46.68 -40.90
N GLY A 169 33.80 46.05 -39.94
CA GLY A 169 33.13 45.12 -39.02
C GLY A 169 34.02 44.21 -38.20
N CYS A 170 33.44 43.26 -37.48
CA CYS A 170 34.20 42.33 -36.64
C CYS A 170 33.59 40.93 -36.59
N VAL A 171 34.45 39.94 -36.31
CA VAL A 171 34.07 38.52 -36.22
C VAL A 171 34.08 38.07 -34.77
N TYR A 172 32.95 37.51 -34.34
CA TYR A 172 32.77 36.92 -33.03
C TYR A 172 32.66 35.39 -33.12
N VAL A 173 33.31 34.68 -32.20
CA VAL A 173 33.37 33.21 -32.19
C VAL A 173 33.03 32.65 -30.81
N LYS A 174 32.31 31.54 -30.78
CA LYS A 174 32.11 30.68 -29.60
C LYS A 174 32.16 29.21 -30.03
N ARG A 175 32.95 28.40 -29.33
CA ARG A 175 32.92 26.93 -29.44
C ARG A 175 31.90 26.38 -28.44
N VAL A 176 31.11 25.42 -28.87
CA VAL A 176 30.15 24.65 -28.05
C VAL A 176 30.53 23.17 -28.12
N GLN A 177 30.34 22.42 -27.03
CA GLN A 177 30.62 20.99 -27.03
C GLN A 177 29.43 20.26 -27.65
N VAL A 178 29.67 19.43 -28.66
CA VAL A 178 28.60 18.67 -29.33
C VAL A 178 27.91 17.71 -28.35
N ASN A 179 28.63 17.19 -27.37
CA ASN A 179 28.10 16.26 -26.38
C ASN A 179 27.07 16.91 -25.43
N ASP A 180 27.05 18.25 -25.33
CA ASP A 180 26.07 18.96 -24.50
C ASP A 180 24.69 19.04 -25.19
N PHE A 181 24.61 18.71 -26.49
CA PHE A 181 23.41 18.89 -27.30
C PHE A 181 23.09 17.65 -28.14
N LYS A 182 21.89 17.09 -27.98
CA LYS A 182 21.40 16.05 -28.91
C LYS A 182 21.05 16.60 -30.29
N LYS A 183 20.57 17.84 -30.35
CA LYS A 183 20.16 18.54 -31.58
C LYS A 183 20.21 20.05 -31.36
N ILE A 184 20.59 20.80 -32.39
CA ILE A 184 20.49 22.27 -32.41
C ILE A 184 19.47 22.64 -33.47
N ASP A 185 18.32 23.16 -33.04
CA ASP A 185 17.24 23.56 -33.96
C ASP A 185 17.44 24.96 -34.54
N LYS A 186 18.05 25.88 -33.76
CA LYS A 186 18.19 27.28 -34.16
C LYS A 186 19.38 27.93 -33.46
N ILE A 187 20.09 28.79 -34.21
CA ILE A 187 21.10 29.69 -33.68
C ILE A 187 20.64 31.12 -33.98
N ARG A 188 20.68 32.00 -32.98
CA ARG A 188 20.36 33.42 -33.11
C ARG A 188 21.49 34.26 -32.53
N VAL A 189 21.93 35.27 -33.27
CA VAL A 189 22.87 36.29 -32.80
C VAL A 189 22.07 37.48 -32.29
N GLN A 190 22.37 37.94 -31.07
CA GLN A 190 21.80 39.14 -30.47
C GLN A 190 22.92 40.16 -30.25
N GLY A 191 22.83 41.30 -30.93
CA GLY A 191 23.71 42.44 -30.69
C GLY A 191 23.13 43.34 -29.60
N VAL A 192 23.96 43.79 -28.67
CA VAL A 192 23.64 44.94 -27.83
C VAL A 192 24.29 46.14 -28.51
N ILE A 193 23.47 47.09 -28.97
CA ILE A 193 23.92 48.39 -29.51
C ILE A 193 24.07 49.36 -28.34
#